data_AF-A0A935T4N3-F1
#
_entry.id   AF-A0A935T4N3-F1
#
_cell.length_a   1.000
_cell.length_b   1.000
_cell.length_c   1.000
_cell.angle_alpha   90.00
_cell.angle_beta   90.00
_cell.angle_gamma   90.00
#
_symmetry.space_group_name_H-M   'P 1'
#
loop_
_entity.id
_entity.type
_entity.pdbx_description
1 polymer ?
#
loop_
_entity_poly.entity_id
_entity_poly.type
_entity_poly.pdbx_seq_one_letter_code
_entity_poly.pdbx_strand_id
1 'polypeptide(L)' 'MLSNRAAAEIVERNRAPGRESWGSEILAPLIGVRAEYIESSFAAVREDWGDFDRYLHVGLGISEAEREALRRNLLE' A
#
# COMPACT_ATOMS: atom_id res chain seq x y z
N MET A 1 -5.39 -1.95 9.70
CA MET A 1 -4.47 -2.35 8.60
C MET A 1 -3.12 -2.72 9.20
N LEU A 2 -2.46 -3.77 8.69
CA LEU A 2 -1.20 -4.30 9.24
C LEU A 2 -0.09 -3.24 9.32
N SER A 3 0.04 -2.42 8.27
CA SER A 3 1.09 -1.39 8.18
C SER A 3 0.96 -0.28 9.24
N ASN A 4 -0.25 0.00 9.74
CA ASN A 4 -0.46 1.02 10.77
C ASN A 4 0.10 0.59 12.14
N ARG A 5 0.27 -0.71 12.39
CA ARG A 5 0.93 -1.20 13.60
C ARG A 5 2.41 -0.80 13.61
N ALA A 6 3.11 -1.03 12.50
CA ALA A 6 4.50 -0.62 12.35
C ALA A 6 4.64 0.92 12.40
N ALA A 7 3.69 1.65 11.82
CA ALA A 7 3.66 3.11 11.92
C ALA A 7 3.57 3.58 13.39
N ALA A 8 2.69 2.99 14.20
CA ALA A 8 2.56 3.35 15.61
C ALA A 8 3.86 3.09 16.40
N GLU A 9 4.55 1.98 16.13
CA GLU A 9 5.85 1.67 16.73
C GLU A 9 6.92 2.72 16.37
N ILE A 10 6.92 3.19 15.11
CA ILE A 10 7.82 4.26 14.65
C ILE A 10 7.48 5.59 15.34
N VAL A 11 6.20 5.96 15.45
CA VAL A 11 5.80 7.19 16.17
C VAL A 11 6.27 7.13 17.61
N GLU A 12 6.02 6.02 18.30
CA GLU A 12 6.34 5.87 19.73
C GLU A 12 7.85 5.92 19.97
N ARG A 13 8.65 5.27 19.12
CA ARG A 13 10.13 5.35 19.20
C ARG A 13 10.65 6.79 19.07
N ASN A 14 9.93 7.66 18.36
CA ASN A 14 10.34 9.05 18.15
C ASN A 14 9.81 10.02 19.22
N ARG A 15 9.05 9.54 20.21
CA ARG A 15 8.46 10.34 21.30
C ARG A 15 9.44 10.63 22.45
N ALA A 16 10.68 11.02 22.13
CA ALA A 16 11.72 11.27 23.14
C ALA A 16 11.64 12.69 23.75
N PRO A 17 11.81 12.87 25.07
CA PRO A 17 11.89 14.19 25.70
C PRO A 17 13.07 15.01 25.14
N GLY A 18 12.86 16.30 24.84
CA GLY A 18 13.89 17.20 24.30
C GLY A 18 14.08 17.11 22.77
N ARG A 19 13.43 16.15 22.11
CA ARG A 19 13.13 16.24 20.68
C ARG A 19 11.74 16.84 20.57
N GLU A 20 11.73 18.13 20.34
CA GLU A 20 10.57 18.97 20.00
C GLU A 20 9.35 18.15 19.54
N SER A 21 8.27 18.20 20.32
CA SER A 21 7.02 17.40 20.23
C SER A 21 6.32 17.41 18.85
N TRP A 22 6.82 18.19 17.90
CA TRP A 22 6.35 18.30 16.52
C TRP A 22 6.58 17.02 15.70
N GLY A 23 7.58 16.19 16.06
CA GLY A 23 7.93 14.99 15.30
C GLY A 23 6.81 13.95 15.22
N SER A 24 6.20 13.58 16.35
CA SER A 24 5.17 12.53 16.37
C SER A 24 3.86 12.96 15.68
N GLU A 25 3.46 14.23 15.85
CA GLU A 25 2.22 14.76 15.28
C GLU A 25 2.33 14.95 13.76
N ILE A 26 3.53 15.32 13.26
CA ILE A 26 3.82 15.41 11.83
C ILE A 26 4.05 14.03 11.22
N LEU A 27 4.74 13.13 11.92
CA LEU A 27 5.05 11.80 11.38
C LEU A 27 3.80 10.95 11.24
N ALA A 28 2.91 10.94 12.24
CA ALA A 28 1.72 10.08 12.26
C ALA A 28 0.92 10.05 10.93
N PRO A 29 0.54 11.18 10.31
CA PRO A 29 -0.15 11.17 9.02
C PRO A 29 0.73 10.81 7.82
N LEU A 30 2.06 10.95 7.91
CA LEU A 30 3.01 10.64 6.83
C LEU A 30 3.36 9.16 6.74
N ILE A 31 3.44 8.47 7.88
CA ILE A 31 3.88 7.07 7.93
C ILE A 31 2.73 6.06 8.04
N GLY A 32 1.54 6.53 8.41
CA GLY A 32 0.33 5.71 8.42
C GLY A 32 -0.27 5.58 7.02
N VAL A 33 -1.00 4.50 6.79
CA VAL A 33 -1.83 4.31 5.60
C VAL A 33 -3.30 4.46 5.97
N ARG A 34 -4.11 4.88 5.00
CA ARG A 34 -5.57 4.91 5.08
C ARG A 34 -6.16 4.09 3.94
N ALA A 35 -7.37 3.54 4.12
CA ALA A 35 -7.99 2.67 3.12
C ALA A 35 -8.21 3.40 1.80
N GLU A 36 -8.53 4.69 1.89
CA GLU A 36 -8.78 5.59 0.76
C GLU A 36 -7.58 5.68 -0.19
N TYR A 37 -6.35 5.46 0.32
CA TYR A 37 -5.14 5.46 -0.52
C TYR A 37 -5.15 4.30 -1.51
N ILE A 38 -5.43 3.09 -1.04
CA ILE A 38 -5.46 1.92 -1.93
C ILE A 38 -6.73 1.90 -2.79
N GLU A 39 -7.85 2.40 -2.26
CA GLU A 39 -9.10 2.56 -3.01
C GLU A 39 -8.94 3.54 -4.17
N SER A 40 -8.23 4.65 -3.97
CA SER A 40 -7.91 5.62 -5.02
C SER A 40 -7.06 4.97 -6.12
N SER A 41 -6.08 4.14 -5.76
CA SER A 41 -5.30 3.38 -6.75
C SER A 41 -6.17 2.40 -7.54
N PHE A 42 -7.09 1.69 -6.90
CA PHE A 42 -8.03 0.81 -7.61
C PHE A 42 -9.00 1.59 -8.51
N ALA A 43 -9.41 2.80 -8.09
CA ALA A 43 -10.22 3.68 -8.91
C ALA A 43 -9.47 4.14 -10.17
N ALA A 44 -8.22 4.58 -10.03
CA ALA A 44 -7.36 4.95 -11.14
C ALA A 44 -7.16 3.78 -12.12
N VAL A 45 -6.96 2.55 -11.61
CA VAL A 45 -6.88 1.36 -12.48
C VAL A 45 -8.17 1.17 -13.30
N ARG A 46 -9.35 1.30 -12.68
CA ARG A 46 -10.62 1.19 -13.41
C ARG A 46 -10.84 2.33 -14.41
N GLU A 47 -10.40 3.55 -14.09
CA GLU A 47 -10.51 4.71 -14.97
C GLU A 47 -9.64 4.56 -16.22
N ASP A 48 -8.36 4.21 -16.03
CA ASP A 48 -7.38 4.16 -17.11
C ASP A 48 -7.40 2.84 -17.90
N TRP A 49 -7.82 1.74 -17.26
CA TRP A 49 -7.73 0.38 -17.81
C TRP A 49 -9.06 -0.37 -17.86
N GLY A 50 -10.14 0.16 -17.28
CA GLY A 50 -11.45 -0.50 -17.22
C GLY A 50 -11.55 -1.59 -16.14
N ASP A 51 -10.60 -2.55 -16.16
CA ASP A 51 -10.52 -3.61 -15.17
C ASP A 51 -9.08 -3.98 -14.81
N PHE A 52 -8.94 -4.76 -13.74
CA PHE A 52 -7.64 -5.15 -13.21
C PHE A 52 -6.94 -6.21 -14.07
N ASP A 53 -7.68 -7.00 -14.85
CA ASP A 53 -7.11 -8.03 -15.73
C ASP A 53 -6.40 -7.39 -16.92
N ARG A 54 -6.99 -6.35 -17.52
CA ARG A 54 -6.38 -5.54 -18.56
C ARG A 54 -5.18 -4.76 -18.03
N TYR A 55 -5.24 -4.25 -16.80
CA TYR A 55 -4.08 -3.61 -16.17
C TYR A 55 -2.92 -4.61 -15.98
N LEU A 56 -3.19 -5.83 -15.51
CA LEU A 56 -2.16 -6.87 -15.39
C LEU A 56 -1.55 -7.24 -16.75
N HIS A 57 -2.40 -7.53 -17.74
CA HIS A 57 -1.93 -8.02 -19.05
C HIS A 57 -1.31 -6.93 -19.91
N VAL A 58 -2.00 -5.80 -20.08
CA VAL A 58 -1.59 -4.73 -21.00
C VAL A 58 -0.74 -3.69 -20.28
N GLY A 59 -1.10 -3.32 -19.06
CA GLY A 59 -0.40 -2.28 -18.30
C GLY A 59 0.92 -2.76 -17.69
N LEU A 60 0.94 -3.97 -17.12
CA LEU A 60 2.10 -4.55 -16.47
C LEU A 60 2.81 -5.62 -17.30
N GLY A 61 2.25 -6.01 -18.45
CA GLY A 61 2.85 -7.01 -19.34
C GLY A 61 2.83 -8.43 -18.77
N ILE A 62 1.98 -8.72 -17.78
CA ILE A 62 1.90 -10.02 -17.13
C ILE A 62 0.98 -10.93 -17.95
N SER A 63 1.56 -11.97 -18.55
CA SER A 63 0.81 -12.97 -19.30
C SER A 63 -0.09 -13.82 -18.39
N GLU A 64 -1.07 -14.47 -19.01
CA GLU A 64 -1.94 -15.42 -18.31
C GLU A 64 -1.14 -16.58 -17.70
N ALA A 65 -0.12 -17.08 -18.41
CA ALA A 65 0.76 -18.14 -17.92
C ALA A 65 1.55 -17.72 -16.67
N GLU A 66 2.03 -16.48 -16.61
CA GLU A 66 2.71 -15.94 -15.43
C GLU A 66 1.73 -15.75 -14.27
N ARG A 67 0.54 -15.21 -14.52
CA ARG A 67 -0.51 -15.09 -13.49
C ARG A 67 -0.90 -16.45 -12.91
N GLU A 68 -1.03 -17.46 -13.75
CA GLU A 68 -1.32 -18.83 -13.37
C GLU A 68 -0.17 -19.45 -12.56
N ALA A 69 1.09 -19.18 -12.93
CA ALA A 69 2.25 -19.60 -12.14
C ALA A 69 2.29 -18.93 -10.75
N LEU A 70 1.98 -17.62 -10.66
CA LEU A 70 1.84 -16.92 -9.38
C LEU A 70 0.71 -17.50 -8.52
N ARG A 71 -0.45 -17.77 -9.15
CA ARG A 71 -1.46 -18.77 -8.78
C ARG A 71 -0.93 -19.87 -7.87
N ARG A 72 -0.33 -20.84 -8.56
CA ARG A 72 0.12 -22.10 -7.97
C ARG A 72 1.18 -21.91 -6.89
N ASN A 73 2.00 -20.86 -6.97
CA ASN A 73 3.08 -20.64 -6.00
C ASN A 73 2.61 -19.98 -4.70
N LEU A 74 1.50 -19.24 -4.72
CA LEU A 74 1.08 -18.41 -3.59
C LEU A 74 -0.19 -18.90 -2.90
N LEU A 75 -1.03 -19.68 -3.59
CA LEU A 75 -2.34 -20.12 -3.08
C LEU A 75 -2.52 -21.64 -3.01
N GLU A 76 -1.71 -22.41 -3.74
CA GLU A 76 -1.74 -23.88 -3.78
C GLU A 76 -0.51 -24.45 -3.06
#